data_AF-A0A3Q9F1S4-F1
#
_entry.id   AF-A0A3Q9F1S4-F1
#
_cell.length_a   1.000
_cell.length_b   1.000
_cell.length_c   1.000
_cell.angle_alpha   90.00
_cell.angle_beta   90.00
_cell.angle_gamma   90.00
#
_symmetry.space_group_name_H-M   'P 1'
#
loop_
_entity.id
_entity.type
_entity.pdbx_description
1 polymer ?
#
loop_
_entity_poly.entity_id
_entity_poly.type
_entity_poly.pdbx_seq_one_letter_code
_entity_poly.pdbx_strand_id
1 'polypeptide(L)'
;MRLADLALLVRAPAALSVPGDVIAGAAAAGRPLGVRTLGVIGSSVCLYWAGMALNDYADATVDAVERPERPVPSGRVPRRTALAVAGGLTAAGIGLAAAAGGRRSVGAALPLAGLVWAYDLKLKSTPAGGFAMAGARVLDVLAGAVVPGAGAPSVGVALRRAAVPAGLVGVHTGTLMALSRHEIGGAPVRVPVATLAVSAATAVATAIPGTRIDVASAGNGRRSSAAPSWLVAQFPAPLRGVVGAVPSKFRTAVTAAASLAYLGTYGTAQARAVRAPSAENVRSAVGAGILGLMPLQAALTARGGSPAVAAALGVVHPLARRLARRISPT
;
A
#
# COMPACT_ATOMS: atom_id res chain seq x y z
N MET A 1 19.68 -10.00 -22.69
CA MET A 1 18.88 -9.85 -21.46
C MET A 1 17.46 -10.32 -21.76
N ARG A 2 16.94 -11.32 -21.03
CA ARG A 2 15.58 -11.83 -21.27
C ARG A 2 14.57 -10.97 -20.49
N LEU A 3 13.32 -10.90 -20.95
CA LEU A 3 12.24 -10.22 -20.21
C LEU A 3 12.05 -10.79 -18.80
N ALA A 4 12.29 -12.11 -18.64
CA ALA A 4 12.28 -12.77 -17.35
C ALA A 4 13.33 -12.19 -16.36
N ASP A 5 14.51 -11.82 -16.85
CA ASP A 5 15.56 -11.23 -16.00
C ASP A 5 15.16 -9.84 -15.50
N LEU A 6 14.48 -9.05 -16.35
CA LEU A 6 13.91 -7.77 -15.95
C LEU A 6 12.75 -7.93 -14.95
N ALA A 7 11.88 -8.93 -15.15
CA ALA A 7 10.78 -9.23 -14.22
C ALA A 7 11.30 -9.68 -12.84
N LEU A 8 12.40 -10.42 -12.81
CA LEU A 8 13.12 -10.79 -11.59
C LEU A 8 13.77 -9.57 -10.93
N LEU A 9 14.45 -8.72 -11.70
CA LEU A 9 15.10 -7.50 -11.22
C LEU A 9 14.10 -6.60 -10.46
N VAL A 10 12.92 -6.38 -11.04
CA VAL A 10 11.89 -5.52 -10.42
C VAL A 10 11.00 -6.26 -9.42
N ARG A 11 11.24 -7.56 -9.20
CA ARG A 11 10.42 -8.45 -8.37
C ARG A 11 8.94 -8.28 -8.71
N ALA A 12 8.60 -8.39 -10.00
CA ALA A 12 7.32 -7.93 -10.56
C ALA A 12 6.06 -8.34 -9.75
N PRO A 13 5.93 -9.58 -9.23
CA PRO A 13 4.81 -9.97 -8.38
C PRO A 13 4.60 -9.15 -7.12
N ALA A 14 5.68 -8.65 -6.51
CA ALA A 14 5.62 -7.96 -5.23
C ALA A 14 4.96 -6.57 -5.35
N ALA A 15 4.92 -6.00 -6.57
CA ALA A 15 4.17 -4.77 -6.82
C ALA A 15 2.65 -4.91 -6.61
N LEU A 16 2.11 -6.14 -6.55
CA LEU A 16 0.70 -6.36 -6.25
C LEU A 16 0.29 -5.83 -4.88
N SER A 17 1.21 -5.66 -3.93
CA SER A 17 0.88 -5.10 -2.61
C SER A 17 0.81 -3.57 -2.59
N VAL A 18 1.12 -2.90 -3.69
CA VAL A 18 1.28 -1.44 -3.75
C VAL A 18 -0.03 -0.71 -4.04
N PRO A 19 -0.87 -1.13 -5.02
CA PRO A 19 -2.11 -0.43 -5.34
C PRO A 19 -3.04 -0.19 -4.14
N GLY A 20 -3.04 -1.10 -3.15
CA GLY A 20 -3.89 -0.98 -1.98
C GLY A 20 -3.63 0.26 -1.13
N ASP A 21 -2.40 0.78 -1.09
CA ASP A 21 -2.05 2.00 -0.33
C ASP A 21 -2.72 3.22 -0.98
N VAL A 22 -2.52 3.40 -2.28
CA VAL A 22 -3.16 4.46 -3.08
C VAL A 22 -4.69 4.37 -2.99
N ILE A 23 -5.26 3.16 -3.10
CA ILE A 23 -6.71 2.96 -3.04
C ILE A 23 -7.26 3.32 -1.65
N ALA A 24 -6.57 2.94 -0.56
CA ALA A 24 -7.00 3.27 0.79
C ALA A 24 -7.03 4.79 1.03
N GLY A 25 -6.00 5.50 0.56
CA GLY A 25 -5.94 6.96 0.64
C GLY A 25 -7.00 7.66 -0.19
N ALA A 26 -7.19 7.20 -1.43
CA ALA A 26 -8.23 7.68 -2.34
C ALA A 26 -9.63 7.48 -1.71
N ALA A 27 -9.93 6.29 -1.19
CA ALA A 27 -11.19 5.98 -0.54
C ALA A 27 -11.43 6.89 0.68
N ALA A 28 -10.42 7.09 1.53
CA ALA A 28 -10.52 7.97 2.70
C ALA A 28 -10.80 9.44 2.33
N ALA A 29 -10.19 9.94 1.24
CA ALA A 29 -10.45 11.27 0.70
C ALA A 29 -11.73 11.35 -0.17
N GLY A 30 -12.50 10.27 -0.27
CA GLY A 30 -13.72 10.19 -1.08
C GLY A 30 -13.46 10.35 -2.58
N ARG A 31 -12.31 9.87 -3.06
CA ARG A 31 -11.95 9.85 -4.48
C ARG A 31 -12.44 8.52 -5.10
N PRO A 32 -13.09 8.55 -6.27
CA PRO A 32 -13.51 7.33 -6.94
C PRO A 32 -12.32 6.56 -7.52
N LEU A 33 -12.47 5.26 -7.72
CA LEU A 33 -11.52 4.45 -8.50
C LEU A 33 -11.73 4.69 -9.99
N GLY A 34 -11.27 5.85 -10.48
CA GLY A 34 -11.33 6.23 -11.89
C GLY A 34 -9.95 6.35 -12.54
N VAL A 35 -9.92 6.79 -13.80
CA VAL A 35 -8.71 6.97 -14.62
C VAL A 35 -7.57 7.70 -13.91
N ARG A 36 -7.87 8.77 -13.15
CA ARG A 36 -6.85 9.53 -12.41
C ARG A 36 -6.25 8.70 -11.26
N THR A 37 -7.08 7.99 -10.51
CA THR A 37 -6.63 7.10 -9.43
C THR A 37 -5.82 5.94 -10.00
N LEU A 38 -6.24 5.36 -11.14
CA LEU A 38 -5.49 4.33 -11.85
C LEU A 38 -4.13 4.83 -12.34
N GLY A 39 -4.04 6.07 -12.82
CA GLY A 39 -2.77 6.70 -13.19
C GLY A 39 -1.83 6.90 -12.00
N VAL A 40 -2.35 7.27 -10.83
CA VAL A 40 -1.55 7.35 -9.59
C VAL A 40 -1.15 5.97 -9.07
N ILE A 41 -2.00 4.95 -9.21
CA ILE A 41 -1.60 3.55 -8.94
C ILE A 41 -0.46 3.14 -9.87
N GLY A 42 -0.54 3.46 -11.17
CA GLY A 42 0.54 3.21 -12.13
C GLY A 42 1.83 3.93 -11.74
N SER A 43 1.72 5.20 -11.32
CA SER A 43 2.85 5.97 -10.79
C SER A 43 3.53 5.27 -9.61
N SER A 44 2.74 4.84 -8.63
CA SER A 44 3.22 4.14 -7.44
C SER A 44 3.88 2.80 -7.77
N VAL A 45 3.29 2.00 -8.67
CA VAL A 45 3.89 0.74 -9.15
C VAL A 45 5.22 0.98 -9.86
N CYS A 46 5.31 2.02 -10.69
CA CYS A 46 6.58 2.41 -11.33
C CYS A 46 7.64 2.80 -10.29
N LEU A 47 7.28 3.60 -9.28
CA LEU A 47 8.22 3.98 -8.21
C LEU A 47 8.64 2.79 -7.35
N TYR A 48 7.75 1.83 -7.10
CA TYR A 48 8.10 0.58 -6.44
C TYR A 48 9.13 -0.20 -7.25
N TRP A 49 8.86 -0.46 -8.53
CA TRP A 49 9.80 -1.17 -9.40
C TRP A 49 11.13 -0.42 -9.59
N ALA A 50 11.10 0.91 -9.58
CA ALA A 50 12.31 1.73 -9.58
C ALA A 50 13.17 1.44 -8.34
N GLY A 51 12.57 1.40 -7.16
CA GLY A 51 13.26 1.01 -5.92
C GLY A 51 13.80 -0.41 -5.96
N MET A 52 13.05 -1.37 -6.52
CA MET A 52 13.54 -2.74 -6.66
C MET A 52 14.80 -2.83 -7.53
N ALA A 53 14.80 -2.16 -8.69
CA ALA A 53 15.97 -2.10 -9.57
C ALA A 53 17.13 -1.33 -8.95
N LEU A 54 16.85 -0.24 -8.22
CA LEU A 54 17.86 0.56 -7.52
C LEU A 54 18.49 -0.20 -6.36
N ASN A 55 17.70 -1.00 -5.64
CA ASN A 55 18.19 -1.84 -4.57
C ASN A 55 19.23 -2.85 -5.10
N ASP A 56 18.91 -3.56 -6.19
CA ASP A 56 19.84 -4.51 -6.83
C ASP A 56 21.09 -3.80 -7.40
N TYR A 57 20.96 -2.55 -7.87
CA TYR A 57 22.11 -1.73 -8.25
C TYR A 57 23.03 -1.38 -7.07
N ALA A 58 22.42 -1.01 -5.94
CA ALA A 58 23.13 -0.60 -4.73
C ALA A 58 23.80 -1.79 -4.03
N ASP A 59 23.11 -2.92 -3.96
CA ASP A 59 23.57 -4.14 -3.27
C ASP A 59 24.46 -5.04 -4.12
N ALA A 60 24.70 -4.71 -5.39
CA ALA A 60 25.41 -5.57 -6.35
C ALA A 60 26.71 -6.19 -5.82
N THR A 61 27.49 -5.46 -5.00
CA THR A 61 28.74 -5.97 -4.41
C THR A 61 28.51 -6.91 -3.23
N VAL A 62 27.50 -6.63 -2.40
CA VAL A 62 27.12 -7.47 -1.24
C VAL A 62 26.46 -8.75 -1.75
N ASP A 63 25.52 -8.61 -2.68
CA ASP A 63 24.81 -9.72 -3.30
C ASP A 63 25.75 -10.63 -4.11
N ALA A 64 26.90 -10.14 -4.60
CA ALA A 64 27.89 -11.01 -5.24
C ALA A 64 28.46 -12.08 -4.31
N VAL A 65 28.45 -11.84 -3.00
CA VAL A 65 28.89 -12.81 -1.98
C VAL A 65 27.69 -13.55 -1.39
N GLU A 66 26.64 -12.83 -1.00
CA GLU A 66 25.53 -13.43 -0.25
C GLU A 66 24.50 -14.13 -1.12
N ARG A 67 24.31 -13.68 -2.37
CA ARG A 67 23.22 -14.08 -3.28
C ARG A 67 23.67 -14.02 -4.75
N PRO A 68 24.72 -14.78 -5.14
CA PRO A 68 25.34 -14.68 -6.47
C PRO A 68 24.38 -14.98 -7.62
N GLU A 69 23.26 -15.66 -7.36
CA GLU A 69 22.22 -15.98 -8.32
C GLU A 69 21.38 -14.77 -8.78
N ARG A 70 21.43 -13.63 -8.07
CA ARG A 70 20.64 -12.43 -8.41
C ARG A 70 20.99 -11.87 -9.80
N PRO A 71 20.06 -11.17 -10.48
CA PRO A 71 20.23 -10.75 -11.88
C PRO A 71 21.48 -9.89 -12.13
N VAL A 72 21.81 -8.98 -11.21
CA VAL A 72 22.97 -8.07 -11.36
C VAL A 72 24.30 -8.78 -11.06
N PRO A 73 24.50 -9.45 -9.91
CA PRO A 73 25.76 -10.17 -9.63
C PRO A 73 26.05 -11.33 -10.59
N SER A 74 25.01 -12.07 -11.03
CA SER A 74 25.17 -13.14 -12.01
C SER A 74 25.54 -12.67 -13.43
N GLY A 75 25.57 -11.35 -13.67
CA GLY A 75 25.88 -10.76 -14.98
C GLY A 75 24.74 -10.82 -15.99
N ARG A 76 23.59 -11.42 -15.65
CA ARG A 76 22.40 -11.48 -16.53
C ARG A 76 21.83 -10.10 -16.86
N VAL A 77 21.96 -9.16 -15.91
CA VAL A 77 21.60 -7.75 -16.07
C VAL A 77 22.81 -6.88 -15.69
N PRO A 78 23.36 -6.07 -16.61
CA PRO A 78 24.46 -5.18 -16.27
C PRO A 78 24.05 -4.17 -15.17
N ARG A 79 24.96 -3.88 -14.24
CA ARG A 79 24.71 -2.91 -13.14
C ARG A 79 24.21 -1.55 -13.66
N ARG A 80 24.82 -1.04 -14.74
CA ARG A 80 24.39 0.20 -15.43
C ARG A 80 22.96 0.12 -15.97
N THR A 81 22.52 -1.07 -16.42
CA THR A 81 21.14 -1.30 -16.88
C THR A 81 20.17 -1.27 -15.72
N ALA A 82 20.50 -1.84 -14.57
CA ALA A 82 19.67 -1.74 -13.37
C ALA A 82 19.47 -0.26 -12.94
N LEU A 83 20.54 0.55 -12.97
CA LEU A 83 20.44 1.99 -12.71
C LEU A 83 19.57 2.72 -13.76
N ALA A 84 19.74 2.41 -15.05
CA ALA A 84 18.94 3.00 -16.12
C ALA A 84 17.45 2.63 -15.98
N VAL A 85 17.14 1.38 -15.62
CA VAL A 85 15.77 0.91 -15.34
C VAL A 85 15.20 1.65 -14.13
N ALA A 86 15.96 1.80 -13.04
CA ALA A 86 15.54 2.56 -11.87
C ALA A 86 15.24 4.03 -12.21
N GLY A 87 16.12 4.70 -12.95
CA GLY A 87 15.93 6.08 -13.40
C GLY A 87 14.73 6.23 -14.34
N GLY A 88 14.61 5.35 -15.33
CA GLY A 88 13.51 5.35 -16.30
C GLY A 88 12.15 5.11 -15.66
N LEU A 89 12.05 4.15 -14.73
CA LEU A 89 10.82 3.89 -13.97
C LEU A 89 10.49 5.03 -13.01
N THR A 90 11.50 5.68 -12.42
CA THR A 90 11.28 6.90 -11.60
C THR A 90 10.67 8.00 -12.46
N ALA A 91 11.24 8.27 -13.64
CA ALA A 91 10.74 9.26 -14.59
C ALA A 91 9.32 8.93 -15.09
N ALA A 92 9.07 7.66 -15.44
CA ALA A 92 7.74 7.19 -15.82
C ALA A 92 6.72 7.35 -14.68
N GLY A 93 7.11 7.03 -13.45
CA GLY A 93 6.28 7.21 -12.25
C GLY A 93 5.89 8.68 -12.05
N ILE A 94 6.85 9.61 -12.13
CA ILE A 94 6.58 11.05 -12.04
C ILE A 94 5.71 11.53 -13.23
N GLY A 95 5.98 11.04 -14.44
CA GLY A 95 5.19 11.35 -15.64
C GLY A 95 3.72 10.90 -15.52
N LEU A 96 3.48 9.68 -15.02
CA LEU A 96 2.14 9.17 -14.74
C LEU A 96 1.43 10.01 -13.66
N ALA A 97 2.14 10.42 -12.61
CA ALA A 97 1.58 11.33 -11.60
C ALA A 97 1.19 12.69 -12.20
N ALA A 98 2.04 13.25 -13.07
CA ALA A 98 1.76 14.49 -13.78
C ALA A 98 0.55 14.37 -14.71
N ALA A 99 0.46 13.30 -15.50
CA ALA A 99 -0.66 13.04 -16.39
C ALA A 99 -1.97 12.81 -15.64
N ALA A 100 -1.93 12.06 -14.53
CA ALA A 100 -3.10 11.69 -13.75
C ALA A 100 -3.64 12.84 -12.90
N GLY A 101 -2.77 13.61 -12.26
CA GLY A 101 -3.17 14.60 -11.26
C GLY A 101 -2.35 15.89 -11.22
N GLY A 102 -1.52 16.15 -12.22
CA GLY A 102 -0.77 17.40 -12.37
C GLY A 102 0.14 17.69 -11.18
N ARG A 103 0.27 18.97 -10.84
CA ARG A 103 1.17 19.44 -9.77
C ARG A 103 0.91 18.79 -8.42
N ARG A 104 -0.35 18.45 -8.10
CA ARG A 104 -0.71 17.84 -6.80
C ARG A 104 -0.16 16.43 -6.67
N SER A 105 -0.38 15.60 -7.68
CA SER A 105 0.14 14.23 -7.69
C SER A 105 1.66 14.19 -7.83
N VAL A 106 2.26 15.10 -8.60
CA VAL A 106 3.73 15.25 -8.65
C VAL A 106 4.29 15.65 -7.28
N GLY A 107 3.61 16.55 -6.57
CA GLY A 107 3.99 16.95 -5.21
C GLY A 107 3.97 15.81 -4.19
N ALA A 108 3.20 14.75 -4.42
CA ALA A 108 3.24 13.53 -3.61
C ALA A 108 4.28 12.51 -4.12
N ALA A 109 4.42 12.38 -5.44
CA ALA A 109 5.34 11.42 -6.06
C ALA A 109 6.82 11.78 -5.86
N LEU A 110 7.18 13.07 -5.87
CA LEU A 110 8.58 13.50 -5.71
C LEU A 110 9.17 13.17 -4.33
N PRO A 111 8.51 13.48 -3.20
CA PRO A 111 8.99 13.03 -1.89
C PRO A 111 9.09 11.50 -1.78
N LEU A 112 8.14 10.77 -2.37
CA LEU A 112 8.17 9.31 -2.38
C LEU A 112 9.38 8.79 -3.16
N ALA A 113 9.62 9.29 -4.37
CA ALA A 113 10.79 8.96 -5.18
C ALA A 113 12.09 9.28 -4.44
N GLY A 114 12.18 10.47 -3.83
CA GLY A 114 13.35 10.87 -3.02
C GLY A 114 13.60 9.91 -1.85
N LEU A 115 12.54 9.46 -1.18
CA LEU A 115 12.65 8.53 -0.05
C LEU A 115 13.05 7.11 -0.47
N VAL A 116 12.55 6.65 -1.63
CA VAL A 116 12.99 5.39 -2.26
C VAL A 116 14.50 5.42 -2.52
N TRP A 117 14.97 6.47 -3.21
CA TRP A 117 16.39 6.63 -3.51
C TRP A 117 17.24 6.78 -2.25
N ALA A 118 16.78 7.55 -1.26
CA ALA A 118 17.47 7.70 0.00
C ALA A 118 17.57 6.37 0.77
N TYR A 119 16.50 5.57 0.75
CA TYR A 119 16.48 4.24 1.36
C TYR A 119 17.52 3.32 0.71
N ASP A 120 17.47 3.15 -0.60
CA ASP A 120 18.29 2.16 -1.32
C ASP A 120 19.78 2.51 -1.32
N LEU A 121 20.12 3.80 -1.37
CA LEU A 121 21.50 4.26 -1.46
C LEU A 121 22.18 4.48 -0.10
N LYS A 122 21.42 4.76 0.97
CA LYS A 122 22.03 5.18 2.24
C LYS A 122 21.32 4.71 3.50
N LEU A 123 19.98 4.77 3.56
CA LEU A 123 19.31 4.61 4.85
C LEU A 123 19.08 3.15 5.24
N LYS A 124 19.02 2.20 4.29
CA LYS A 124 18.67 0.80 4.59
C LYS A 124 19.60 0.08 5.57
N SER A 125 20.87 0.44 5.59
CA SER A 125 21.87 -0.09 6.53
C SER A 125 21.91 0.64 7.88
N THR A 126 21.09 1.68 8.05
CA THR A 126 21.06 2.52 9.25
C THR A 126 19.81 2.27 10.09
N PRO A 127 19.77 2.71 11.36
CA PRO A 127 18.54 2.71 12.14
C PRO A 127 17.37 3.45 11.46
N ALA A 128 17.67 4.43 10.60
CA ALA A 128 16.69 5.21 9.85
C ALA A 128 15.99 4.45 8.73
N GLY A 129 16.51 3.31 8.27
CA GLY A 129 15.95 2.55 7.15
C GLY A 129 14.50 2.10 7.38
N GLY A 130 14.17 1.74 8.62
CA GLY A 130 12.79 1.37 8.99
C GLY A 130 11.81 2.56 8.89
N PHE A 131 12.26 3.76 9.29
CA PHE A 131 11.46 4.98 9.17
C PHE A 131 11.31 5.42 7.72
N ALA A 132 12.34 5.25 6.89
CA ALA A 132 12.25 5.53 5.46
C ALA A 132 11.24 4.60 4.76
N MET A 133 11.27 3.29 5.04
CA MET A 133 10.31 2.35 4.47
C MET A 133 8.86 2.63 4.93
N ALA A 134 8.66 2.91 6.22
CA ALA A 134 7.35 3.29 6.74
C ALA A 134 6.87 4.63 6.14
N GLY A 135 7.77 5.62 6.01
CA GLY A 135 7.48 6.90 5.39
C GLY A 135 7.10 6.77 3.91
N ALA A 136 7.75 5.87 3.17
CA ALA A 136 7.41 5.61 1.77
C ALA A 136 5.97 5.09 1.65
N ARG A 137 5.57 4.16 2.52
CA ARG A 137 4.20 3.65 2.57
C ARG A 137 3.17 4.69 2.99
N VAL A 138 3.52 5.55 3.95
CA VAL A 138 2.70 6.70 4.34
C VAL A 138 2.48 7.62 3.13
N LEU A 139 3.55 8.02 2.45
CA LEU A 139 3.48 8.90 1.28
C LEU A 139 2.67 8.28 0.14
N ASP A 140 2.74 6.96 -0.03
CA ASP A 140 1.96 6.26 -1.06
C ASP A 140 0.45 6.31 -0.79
N VAL A 141 0.04 6.12 0.47
CA VAL A 141 -1.36 6.34 0.88
C VAL A 141 -1.77 7.81 0.64
N LEU A 142 -0.92 8.76 1.02
CA LEU A 142 -1.21 10.18 0.82
C LEU A 142 -1.28 10.57 -0.67
N ALA A 143 -0.52 9.91 -1.56
CA ALA A 143 -0.60 10.11 -3.00
C ALA A 143 -2.00 9.82 -3.56
N GLY A 144 -2.65 8.76 -3.06
CA GLY A 144 -4.04 8.46 -3.39
C GLY A 144 -5.03 9.49 -2.85
N ALA A 145 -4.77 10.05 -1.66
CA ALA A 145 -5.64 11.04 -1.04
C ALA A 145 -5.67 12.37 -1.81
N VAL A 146 -4.54 12.77 -2.40
CA VAL A 146 -4.41 14.05 -3.12
C VAL A 146 -4.77 13.98 -4.60
N VAL A 147 -5.28 12.83 -5.08
CA VAL A 147 -5.78 12.67 -6.46
C VAL A 147 -6.84 13.75 -6.74
N PRO A 148 -6.66 14.60 -7.77
CA PRO A 148 -7.64 15.64 -8.07
C PRO A 148 -8.91 15.04 -8.68
N GLY A 149 -10.04 15.74 -8.52
CA GLY A 149 -11.31 15.38 -9.13
C GLY A 149 -12.38 16.43 -8.85
N ALA A 150 -13.47 16.40 -9.62
CA ALA A 150 -14.64 17.23 -9.35
C ALA A 150 -15.17 16.94 -7.93
N GLY A 151 -15.55 17.98 -7.19
CA GLY A 151 -15.95 17.84 -5.78
C GLY A 151 -14.82 17.35 -4.86
N ALA A 152 -13.56 17.55 -5.23
CA ALA A 152 -12.44 17.32 -4.32
C ALA A 152 -12.50 18.27 -3.14
N PRO A 153 -12.41 17.78 -1.89
CA PRO A 153 -12.17 18.67 -0.77
C PRO A 153 -10.79 19.32 -0.95
N SER A 154 -10.53 20.38 -0.19
CA SER A 154 -9.19 20.97 -0.16
C SER A 154 -8.14 19.92 0.22
N VAL A 155 -6.90 20.10 -0.25
CA VAL A 155 -5.80 19.18 0.03
C VAL A 155 -5.64 18.94 1.53
N GLY A 156 -5.75 19.97 2.36
CA GLY A 156 -5.69 19.83 3.81
C GLY A 156 -6.77 18.92 4.40
N VAL A 157 -8.02 18.98 3.89
CA VAL A 157 -9.09 18.08 4.31
C VAL A 157 -8.84 16.66 3.81
N ALA A 158 -8.37 16.49 2.57
CA ALA A 158 -8.02 15.18 2.02
C ALA A 158 -6.92 14.50 2.84
N LEU A 159 -5.85 15.22 3.17
CA LEU A 159 -4.75 14.73 4.01
C LEU A 159 -5.23 14.38 5.41
N ARG A 160 -6.06 15.22 6.05
CA ARG A 160 -6.65 14.90 7.36
C ARG A 160 -7.47 13.60 7.33
N ARG A 161 -8.28 13.41 6.29
CA ARG A 161 -9.07 12.18 6.11
C ARG A 161 -8.19 10.95 5.89
N ALA A 162 -7.06 11.11 5.22
CA ALA A 162 -6.10 10.05 4.96
C ALA A 162 -5.05 9.84 6.07
N ALA A 163 -4.99 10.71 7.09
CA ALA A 163 -3.99 10.61 8.16
C ALA A 163 -4.09 9.29 8.93
N VAL A 164 -5.30 8.83 9.24
CA VAL A 164 -5.51 7.55 9.93
C VAL A 164 -5.05 6.36 9.08
N PRO A 165 -5.53 6.14 7.83
CA PRO A 165 -5.05 5.01 7.04
C PRO A 165 -3.55 5.09 6.74
N ALA A 166 -3.01 6.28 6.45
CA ALA A 166 -1.57 6.44 6.22
C ALA A 166 -0.76 6.08 7.48
N GLY A 167 -1.19 6.58 8.65
CA GLY A 167 -0.57 6.26 9.93
C GLY A 167 -0.61 4.78 10.26
N LEU A 168 -1.76 4.11 10.05
CA LEU A 168 -1.90 2.67 10.33
C LEU A 168 -1.05 1.80 9.41
N VAL A 169 -0.95 2.15 8.12
CA VAL A 169 -0.02 1.49 7.18
C VAL A 169 1.44 1.74 7.59
N GLY A 170 1.79 2.96 7.98
CA GLY A 170 3.12 3.30 8.49
C GLY A 170 3.48 2.53 9.76
N VAL A 171 2.56 2.44 10.71
CA VAL A 171 2.70 1.66 11.95
C VAL A 171 2.90 0.19 11.64
N HIS A 172 2.06 -0.41 10.79
CA HIS A 172 2.22 -1.79 10.33
C HIS A 172 3.62 -2.01 9.74
N THR A 173 4.05 -1.15 8.82
CA THR A 173 5.38 -1.22 8.20
C THR A 173 6.48 -1.11 9.25
N GLY A 174 6.33 -0.23 10.24
CA GLY A 174 7.26 -0.12 11.37
C GLY A 174 7.37 -1.42 12.17
N THR A 175 6.26 -2.10 12.46
CA THR A 175 6.30 -3.42 13.15
C THR A 175 7.05 -4.47 12.35
N LEU A 176 6.84 -4.50 11.02
CA LEU A 176 7.52 -5.40 10.10
C LEU A 176 9.03 -5.14 10.11
N MET A 177 9.42 -3.86 10.02
CA MET A 177 10.83 -3.47 10.05
C MET A 177 11.50 -3.80 11.40
N ALA A 178 10.78 -3.67 12.52
CA ALA A 178 11.29 -4.06 13.84
C ALA A 178 11.56 -5.57 13.94
N LEU A 179 10.68 -6.41 13.39
CA LEU A 179 10.87 -7.86 13.35
C LEU A 179 11.99 -8.26 12.36
N SER A 180 12.07 -7.62 11.19
CA SER A 180 13.06 -7.95 10.15
C SER A 180 14.52 -7.91 10.62
N ARG A 181 14.83 -7.05 11.61
CA ARG A 181 16.18 -6.98 12.21
C ARG A 181 16.60 -8.23 12.98
N HIS A 182 15.67 -9.12 13.27
CA HIS A 182 15.86 -10.29 14.12
C HIS A 182 15.69 -11.62 13.37
N GLU A 183 15.75 -11.59 12.03
CA GLU A 183 15.52 -12.76 11.17
C GLU A 183 16.67 -13.78 11.17
N ILE A 184 17.87 -13.39 11.58
CA ILE A 184 19.06 -14.26 11.61
C ILE A 184 19.19 -14.96 12.96
N GLY A 185 19.23 -14.19 14.05
CA GLY A 185 19.52 -14.70 15.40
C GLY A 185 18.30 -14.97 16.28
N GLY A 186 17.08 -14.64 15.82
CA GLY A 186 15.90 -14.60 16.68
C GLY A 186 15.78 -13.28 17.43
N ALA A 187 14.64 -13.09 18.11
CA ALA A 187 14.30 -11.82 18.74
C ALA A 187 14.22 -11.93 20.26
N PRO A 188 14.58 -10.88 21.03
CA PRO A 188 14.17 -10.82 22.42
C PRO A 188 12.63 -10.79 22.48
N VAL A 189 12.02 -11.57 23.38
CA VAL A 189 10.56 -11.78 23.46
C VAL A 189 9.74 -10.47 23.47
N ARG A 190 10.29 -9.39 24.03
CA ARG A 190 9.67 -8.06 24.04
C ARG A 190 9.34 -7.52 22.64
N VAL A 191 10.11 -7.88 21.61
CA VAL A 191 9.91 -7.37 20.24
C VAL A 191 8.68 -8.02 19.59
N PRO A 192 8.55 -9.36 19.54
CA PRO A 192 7.30 -10.00 19.12
C PRO A 192 6.08 -9.58 19.95
N VAL A 193 6.23 -9.42 21.27
CA VAL A 193 5.11 -8.97 22.14
C VAL A 193 4.66 -7.55 21.77
N ALA A 194 5.59 -6.60 21.66
CA ALA A 194 5.28 -5.22 21.29
C ALA A 194 4.67 -5.13 19.89
N THR A 195 5.22 -5.84 18.92
CA THR A 195 4.73 -5.83 17.54
C THR A 195 3.36 -6.49 17.39
N LEU A 196 3.09 -7.56 18.15
CA LEU A 196 1.75 -8.16 18.26
C LEU A 196 0.75 -7.19 18.85
N ALA A 197 1.08 -6.54 19.96
CA ALA A 197 0.20 -5.56 20.62
C ALA A 197 -0.14 -4.39 19.70
N VAL A 198 0.87 -3.84 19.00
CA VAL A 198 0.68 -2.77 18.01
C VAL A 198 -0.16 -3.24 16.81
N SER A 199 0.01 -4.49 16.37
CA SER A 199 -0.78 -5.06 15.28
C SER A 199 -2.24 -5.29 15.68
N ALA A 200 -2.49 -5.75 16.92
CA ALA A 200 -3.82 -5.84 17.51
C ALA A 200 -4.48 -4.45 17.60
N ALA A 201 -3.77 -3.45 18.13
CA ALA A 201 -4.25 -2.08 18.20
C ALA A 201 -4.56 -1.50 16.80
N THR A 202 -3.72 -1.81 15.80
CA THR A 202 -3.93 -1.39 14.40
C THR A 202 -5.22 -1.98 13.82
N ALA A 203 -5.50 -3.25 14.08
CA ALA A 203 -6.72 -3.92 13.63
C ALA A 203 -7.99 -3.33 14.28
N VAL A 204 -7.92 -3.06 15.59
CA VAL A 204 -9.00 -2.41 16.34
C VAL A 204 -9.23 -0.98 15.83
N ALA A 205 -8.18 -0.17 15.72
CA ALA A 205 -8.25 1.19 15.20
C ALA A 205 -8.83 1.27 13.78
N THR A 206 -8.54 0.26 12.95
CA THR A 206 -9.13 0.13 11.60
C THR A 206 -10.64 -0.13 11.66
N ALA A 207 -11.08 -0.96 12.61
CA ALA A 207 -12.48 -1.37 12.77
C ALA A 207 -13.37 -0.29 13.41
N ILE A 208 -12.84 0.59 14.26
CA ILE A 208 -13.60 1.67 14.91
C ILE A 208 -14.09 2.67 13.86
N PRO A 209 -15.39 2.85 13.58
CA PRO A 209 -15.90 3.75 12.55
C PRO A 209 -15.28 5.15 12.66
N GLY A 210 -14.67 5.64 11.59
CA GLY A 210 -14.17 7.02 11.57
C GLY A 210 -15.35 7.97 11.63
N THR A 211 -15.36 8.88 12.59
CA THR A 211 -16.29 10.02 12.56
C THR A 211 -15.94 10.82 11.31
N ARG A 212 -16.79 10.73 10.28
CA ARG A 212 -16.78 11.74 9.24
C ARG A 212 -17.26 13.00 9.93
N ILE A 213 -16.32 13.86 10.33
CA ILE A 213 -16.66 15.26 10.59
C ILE A 213 -17.02 15.81 9.22
N ASP A 214 -18.28 15.63 8.85
CA ASP A 214 -18.93 16.46 7.86
C ASP A 214 -18.96 17.84 8.51
N VAL A 215 -17.91 18.63 8.26
CA VAL A 215 -17.97 20.06 8.52
C VAL A 215 -19.14 20.53 7.66
N ALA A 216 -20.27 20.76 8.32
CA ALA A 216 -21.48 21.23 7.70
C ALA A 216 -21.12 22.51 6.95
N SER A 217 -21.08 22.45 5.62
CA SER A 217 -21.42 23.63 4.84
C SER A 217 -22.88 23.90 5.18
N ALA A 218 -23.09 24.82 6.11
CA ALA A 218 -24.33 25.58 6.21
C ALA A 218 -24.53 26.23 4.83
N GLY A 219 -25.33 25.56 4.00
CA GLY A 219 -25.48 25.85 2.59
C GLY A 219 -26.52 24.91 2.03
N ASN A 220 -27.78 25.30 2.19
CA ASN A 220 -28.92 24.68 1.55
C ASN A 220 -28.65 24.59 0.03
N GLY A 221 -28.36 23.40 -0.49
CA GLY A 221 -27.96 23.24 -1.88
C GLY A 221 -27.61 21.80 -2.25
N ARG A 222 -28.62 21.07 -2.74
CA ARG A 222 -28.54 19.89 -3.63
C ARG A 222 -27.20 19.15 -3.64
N ARG A 223 -27.13 18.04 -2.88
CA ARG A 223 -26.10 17.02 -3.05
C ARG A 223 -26.14 16.50 -4.48
N SER A 224 -25.10 16.78 -5.24
CA SER A 224 -24.96 16.38 -6.64
C SER A 224 -24.76 14.86 -6.70
N SER A 225 -25.79 14.14 -7.17
CA SER A 225 -25.67 12.77 -7.63
C SER A 225 -24.74 12.72 -8.84
N ALA A 226 -23.84 11.74 -8.90
CA ALA A 226 -22.97 11.52 -10.05
C ALA A 226 -23.72 10.98 -11.30
N ALA A 227 -25.03 10.75 -11.19
CA ALA A 227 -25.89 10.42 -12.33
C ALA A 227 -26.58 11.70 -12.82
N PRO A 228 -26.61 11.97 -14.14
CA PRO A 228 -27.37 13.07 -14.68
C PRO A 228 -28.85 12.95 -14.27
N SER A 229 -29.46 14.05 -13.87
CA SER A 229 -30.81 14.12 -13.28
C SER A 229 -31.90 13.48 -14.15
N TRP A 230 -31.74 13.49 -15.48
CA TRP A 230 -32.65 12.85 -16.43
C TRP A 230 -32.64 11.32 -16.38
N LEU A 231 -31.55 10.72 -15.90
CA LEU A 231 -31.40 9.26 -15.79
C LEU A 231 -32.05 8.73 -14.50
N VAL A 232 -32.02 9.54 -13.43
CA VAL A 232 -32.66 9.23 -12.13
C VAL A 232 -34.18 9.42 -12.19
N ALA A 233 -34.66 10.33 -13.04
CA ALA A 233 -36.09 10.58 -13.23
C ALA A 233 -36.83 9.38 -13.84
N GLN A 234 -36.13 8.51 -14.58
CA GLN A 234 -36.70 7.35 -15.29
C GLN A 234 -37.00 6.14 -14.37
N PHE A 235 -36.55 6.16 -13.11
CA PHE A 235 -36.85 5.08 -12.17
C PHE A 235 -38.09 5.37 -11.30
N PRO A 236 -38.94 4.36 -11.04
CA PRO A 236 -40.06 4.46 -10.09
C PRO A 236 -39.61 4.97 -8.72
N ALA A 237 -40.45 5.78 -8.05
CA ALA A 237 -40.16 6.42 -6.76
C ALA A 237 -39.51 5.51 -5.68
N PRO A 238 -39.90 4.24 -5.48
CA PRO A 238 -39.26 3.37 -4.48
C PRO A 238 -37.82 2.96 -4.83
N LEU A 239 -37.39 3.08 -6.10
CA LEU A 239 -36.05 2.72 -6.55
C LEU A 239 -35.06 3.89 -6.56
N ARG A 240 -35.54 5.13 -6.42
CA ARG A 240 -34.68 6.34 -6.32
C ARG A 240 -33.84 6.37 -5.03
N GLY A 241 -34.27 5.66 -3.98
CA GLY A 241 -33.53 5.51 -2.72
C GLY A 241 -32.39 4.48 -2.75
N VAL A 242 -32.33 3.63 -3.79
CA VAL A 242 -31.36 2.52 -3.88
C VAL A 242 -29.99 2.95 -4.40
N VAL A 243 -29.90 4.15 -5.01
CA VAL A 243 -28.65 4.68 -5.61
C VAL A 243 -27.82 5.55 -4.64
N GLY A 244 -28.21 5.65 -3.36
CA GLY A 244 -27.69 6.69 -2.46
C GLY A 244 -26.83 6.28 -1.26
N ALA A 245 -26.82 5.02 -0.84
CA ALA A 245 -26.06 4.60 0.34
C ALA A 245 -25.72 3.11 0.28
N VAL A 246 -24.44 2.77 0.17
CA VAL A 246 -24.01 1.41 0.50
C VAL A 246 -24.41 1.14 1.96
N PRO A 247 -25.13 0.04 2.27
CA PRO A 247 -25.59 -0.22 3.62
C PRO A 247 -24.43 -0.17 4.61
N SER A 248 -24.57 0.62 5.68
CA SER A 248 -23.54 0.76 6.73
C SER A 248 -23.07 -0.60 7.25
N LYS A 249 -23.98 -1.58 7.31
CA LYS A 249 -23.73 -2.98 7.67
C LYS A 249 -22.74 -3.68 6.73
N PHE A 250 -22.85 -3.51 5.41
CA PHE A 250 -21.93 -4.13 4.44
C PHE A 250 -20.52 -3.58 4.61
N ARG A 251 -20.39 -2.26 4.77
CA ARG A 251 -19.10 -1.63 5.05
C ARG A 251 -18.46 -2.17 6.32
N THR A 252 -19.20 -2.18 7.43
CA THR A 252 -18.71 -2.69 8.71
C THR A 252 -18.31 -4.17 8.62
N ALA A 253 -19.10 -5.00 7.92
CA ALA A 253 -18.80 -6.40 7.72
C ALA A 253 -17.50 -6.62 6.94
N VAL A 254 -17.30 -5.90 5.82
CA VAL A 254 -16.07 -6.01 5.02
C VAL A 254 -14.86 -5.49 5.82
N THR A 255 -14.98 -4.36 6.52
CA THR A 255 -13.91 -3.85 7.39
C THR A 255 -13.55 -4.87 8.47
N ALA A 256 -14.54 -5.42 9.17
CA ALA A 256 -14.31 -6.39 10.24
C ALA A 256 -13.67 -7.69 9.70
N ALA A 257 -14.21 -8.24 8.60
CA ALA A 257 -13.66 -9.45 7.99
C ALA A 257 -12.19 -9.26 7.55
N ALA A 258 -11.87 -8.11 6.94
CA ALA A 258 -10.52 -7.80 6.51
C ALA A 258 -9.56 -7.54 7.70
N SER A 259 -10.02 -6.84 8.76
CA SER A 259 -9.25 -6.68 10.01
C SER A 259 -8.99 -8.01 10.71
N LEU A 260 -9.97 -8.91 10.74
CA LEU A 260 -9.82 -10.26 11.29
C LEU A 260 -8.89 -11.11 10.44
N ALA A 261 -8.94 -11.00 9.11
CA ALA A 261 -7.99 -11.66 8.22
C ALA A 261 -6.56 -11.17 8.47
N TYR A 262 -6.36 -9.86 8.66
CA TYR A 262 -5.07 -9.28 9.03
C TYR A 262 -4.51 -9.86 10.34
N LEU A 263 -5.32 -9.92 11.40
CA LEU A 263 -4.90 -10.53 12.67
C LEU A 263 -4.71 -12.04 12.57
N GLY A 264 -5.59 -12.71 11.84
CA GLY A 264 -5.54 -14.14 11.59
C GLY A 264 -4.27 -14.56 10.86
N THR A 265 -3.73 -13.71 9.98
CA THR A 265 -2.46 -14.01 9.29
C THR A 265 -1.25 -13.51 10.05
N TYR A 266 -1.15 -12.20 10.31
CA TYR A 266 0.07 -11.62 10.87
C TYR A 266 0.13 -11.77 12.39
N GLY A 267 -0.99 -11.51 13.07
CA GLY A 267 -1.09 -11.63 14.52
C GLY A 267 -0.85 -13.07 15.01
N THR A 268 -1.33 -14.09 14.29
CA THR A 268 -1.06 -15.48 14.67
C THR A 268 0.41 -15.86 14.48
N ALA A 269 1.07 -15.37 13.43
CA ALA A 269 2.50 -15.58 13.23
C ALA A 269 3.34 -14.86 14.29
N GLN A 270 2.98 -13.63 14.65
CA GLN A 270 3.60 -12.90 15.77
C GLN A 270 3.37 -13.63 17.10
N ALA A 271 2.18 -14.17 17.35
CA ALA A 271 1.89 -14.94 18.57
C ALA A 271 2.75 -16.20 18.68
N ARG A 272 3.06 -16.87 17.57
CA ARG A 272 4.04 -17.98 17.56
C ARG A 272 5.43 -17.49 17.92
N ALA A 273 5.87 -16.36 17.35
CA ALA A 273 7.15 -15.73 17.70
C ALA A 273 7.20 -15.23 19.16
N VAL A 274 6.06 -14.87 19.76
CA VAL A 274 5.99 -14.57 21.21
C VAL A 274 6.23 -15.81 22.04
N ARG A 275 5.61 -16.95 21.68
CA ARG A 275 5.76 -18.21 22.42
C ARG A 275 7.16 -18.80 22.26
N ALA A 276 7.74 -18.69 21.08
CA ALA A 276 9.07 -19.19 20.76
C ALA A 276 9.80 -18.19 19.84
N PRO A 277 10.61 -17.26 20.40
CA PRO A 277 11.27 -16.17 19.66
C PRO A 277 12.45 -16.59 18.76
N SER A 278 12.37 -17.76 18.13
CA SER A 278 13.40 -18.27 17.23
C SER A 278 13.47 -17.47 15.92
N ALA A 279 14.62 -17.51 15.25
CA ALA A 279 14.83 -16.90 13.95
C ALA A 279 13.80 -17.37 12.90
N GLU A 280 13.42 -18.65 12.93
CA GLU A 280 12.41 -19.23 12.03
C GLU A 280 11.01 -18.61 12.25
N ASN A 281 10.57 -18.50 13.50
CA ASN A 281 9.28 -17.90 13.81
C ASN A 281 9.26 -16.40 13.50
N VAL A 282 10.39 -15.70 13.70
CA VAL A 282 10.54 -14.29 13.31
C VAL A 282 10.45 -14.14 11.79
N ARG A 283 11.19 -14.93 10.99
CA ARG A 283 11.09 -14.92 9.52
C ARG A 283 9.67 -15.24 9.04
N SER A 284 9.02 -16.21 9.66
CA SER A 284 7.63 -16.54 9.37
C SER A 284 6.69 -15.37 9.67
N ALA A 285 6.91 -14.66 10.78
CA ALA A 285 6.15 -13.47 11.13
C ALA A 285 6.42 -12.30 10.16
N VAL A 286 7.67 -12.07 9.74
CA VAL A 286 8.02 -11.06 8.73
C VAL A 286 7.34 -11.38 7.40
N GLY A 287 7.43 -12.63 6.93
CA GLY A 287 6.74 -13.08 5.73
C GLY A 287 5.21 -12.91 5.82
N ALA A 288 4.62 -13.26 6.97
CA ALA A 288 3.19 -13.04 7.21
C ALA A 288 2.83 -11.55 7.28
N GLY A 289 3.71 -10.69 7.78
CA GLY A 289 3.54 -9.24 7.84
C GLY A 289 3.50 -8.60 6.46
N ILE A 290 4.45 -8.95 5.58
CA ILE A 290 4.46 -8.51 4.17
C ILE A 290 3.12 -8.82 3.51
N LEU A 291 2.55 -9.98 3.79
CA LEU A 291 1.28 -10.41 3.21
C LEU A 291 0.06 -9.84 3.92
N GLY A 292 0.18 -9.58 5.23
CA GLY A 292 -0.83 -8.97 6.07
C GLY A 292 -1.16 -7.53 5.65
N LEU A 293 -0.27 -6.86 4.92
CA LEU A 293 -0.56 -5.54 4.37
C LEU A 293 -1.80 -5.55 3.46
N MET A 294 -2.01 -6.61 2.68
CA MET A 294 -3.14 -6.70 1.73
C MET A 294 -4.53 -6.70 2.42
N PRO A 295 -4.81 -7.56 3.43
CA PRO A 295 -6.06 -7.46 4.18
C PRO A 295 -6.18 -6.16 4.96
N LEU A 296 -5.07 -5.58 5.47
CA LEU A 296 -5.10 -4.27 6.11
C LEU A 296 -5.55 -3.16 5.13
N GLN A 297 -5.00 -3.13 3.92
CA GLN A 297 -5.39 -2.19 2.86
C GLN A 297 -6.87 -2.35 2.47
N ALA A 298 -7.36 -3.59 2.39
CA ALA A 298 -8.78 -3.85 2.14
C ALA A 298 -9.67 -3.30 3.28
N ALA A 299 -9.29 -3.53 4.54
CA ALA A 299 -9.99 -3.01 5.69
C ALA A 299 -10.04 -1.47 5.71
N LEU A 300 -8.92 -0.82 5.41
CA LEU A 300 -8.79 0.64 5.32
C LEU A 300 -9.58 1.22 4.13
N THR A 301 -9.62 0.52 3.00
CA THR A 301 -10.42 0.89 1.83
C THR A 301 -11.93 0.82 2.14
N ALA A 302 -12.38 -0.24 2.81
CA ALA A 302 -13.76 -0.37 3.26
C ALA A 302 -14.10 0.73 4.26
N ARG A 303 -13.22 0.97 5.24
CA ARG A 303 -13.31 2.06 6.21
C ARG A 303 -13.47 3.43 5.55
N GLY A 304 -12.70 3.70 4.48
CA GLY A 304 -12.77 4.96 3.72
C GLY A 304 -14.12 5.20 3.04
N GLY A 305 -14.89 4.14 2.80
CA GLY A 305 -16.22 4.21 2.21
C GLY A 305 -16.37 3.45 0.89
N SER A 306 -15.40 2.61 0.53
CA SER A 306 -15.39 1.85 -0.73
C SER A 306 -15.39 0.33 -0.49
N PRO A 307 -16.40 -0.25 0.20
CA PRO A 307 -16.37 -1.66 0.59
C PRO A 307 -16.46 -2.65 -0.58
N ALA A 308 -17.07 -2.26 -1.71
CA ALA A 308 -17.05 -3.09 -2.92
C ALA A 308 -15.63 -3.22 -3.51
N VAL A 309 -14.89 -2.11 -3.56
CA VAL A 309 -13.47 -2.11 -3.98
C VAL A 309 -12.63 -2.93 -3.00
N ALA A 310 -12.88 -2.78 -1.68
CA ALA A 310 -12.21 -3.57 -0.66
C ALA A 310 -12.45 -5.08 -0.79
N ALA A 311 -13.70 -5.49 -1.05
CA ALA A 311 -14.03 -6.89 -1.27
C ALA A 311 -13.30 -7.44 -2.52
N ALA A 312 -13.26 -6.66 -3.61
CA ALA A 312 -12.50 -7.01 -4.80
C ALA A 312 -11.00 -7.16 -4.49
N LEU A 313 -10.38 -6.23 -3.74
CA LEU A 313 -8.99 -6.35 -3.30
C LEU A 313 -8.75 -7.63 -2.48
N GLY A 314 -9.67 -7.97 -1.58
CA GLY A 314 -9.61 -9.18 -0.76
C GLY A 314 -9.60 -10.48 -1.58
N VAL A 315 -10.20 -10.48 -2.77
CA VAL A 315 -10.24 -11.64 -3.68
C VAL A 315 -9.09 -11.63 -4.68
N VAL A 316 -8.81 -10.48 -5.29
CA VAL A 316 -7.81 -10.34 -6.37
C VAL A 316 -6.40 -10.59 -5.85
N HIS A 317 -6.04 -10.09 -4.67
CA HIS A 317 -4.69 -10.22 -4.14
C HIS A 317 -4.25 -11.68 -3.91
N PRO A 318 -5.03 -12.55 -3.22
CA PRO A 318 -4.69 -13.97 -3.09
C PRO A 318 -4.55 -14.70 -4.43
N LEU A 319 -5.41 -14.38 -5.40
CA LEU A 319 -5.41 -14.99 -6.72
C LEU A 319 -4.17 -14.55 -7.53
N ALA A 320 -3.93 -13.24 -7.61
CA ALA A 320 -2.78 -12.67 -8.29
C ALA A 320 -1.47 -13.22 -7.71
N ARG A 321 -1.39 -13.40 -6.38
CA ARG A 321 -0.24 -14.03 -5.74
C ARG A 321 -0.08 -15.52 -6.07
N ARG A 322 -1.18 -16.29 -6.13
CA ARG A 322 -1.14 -17.71 -6.54
C ARG A 322 -0.66 -17.85 -7.98
N LEU A 323 -1.13 -16.97 -8.87
CA LEU A 323 -0.72 -16.94 -10.27
C LEU A 323 0.75 -16.53 -10.42
N ALA A 324 1.18 -15.50 -9.69
CA ALA A 324 2.55 -15.04 -9.76
C ALA A 324 3.58 -16.10 -9.31
N ARG A 325 3.25 -16.92 -8.30
CA ARG A 325 4.08 -18.06 -7.87
C ARG A 325 4.26 -19.14 -8.94
N ARG A 326 3.36 -19.20 -9.94
CA ARG A 326 3.49 -20.13 -11.08
C ARG A 326 4.38 -19.58 -12.19
N ILE A 327 4.51 -18.26 -12.30
CA ILE A 327 5.23 -17.58 -13.38
C ILE A 327 6.70 -17.32 -12.98
N SER A 328 6.98 -17.15 -11.69
CA SER A 328 8.35 -17.01 -11.18
C SER A 328 8.46 -17.69 -9.82
N PRO A 329 8.85 -18.99 -9.78
CA PRO A 329 9.16 -19.69 -8.54
C PRO A 329 10.53 -19.22 -8.05
N THR A 330 10.57 -18.05 -7.42
CA THR A 330 11.67 -17.64 -6.54
C THR A 330 11.22 -17.76 -5.11
#